data_AF-A0A7C6EKB7-F1
#
_entry.id   AF-A0A7C6EKB7-F1
#
_cell.length_a   1.000
_cell.length_b   1.000
_cell.length_c   1.000
_cell.angle_alpha   90.00
_cell.angle_beta   90.00
_cell.angle_gamma   90.00
#
_symmetry.space_group_name_H-M   'P 1'
#
loop_
_entity.id
_entity.type
_entity.pdbx_description
1 polymer ?
#
loop_
_entity_poly.entity_id
_entity_poly.type
_entity_poly.pdbx_seq_one_letter_code
_entity_poly.pdbx_strand_id
1 'polypeptide(L)'
;MIDLEKRRRVMSRSLQLGHCICNPKQPCPCEIFKQKDVCLCAGEKLPEAEEEIRLTQLVENTGCASKINQDDLQQVLSGLPEVNDPRVLVGARAADDAGIFSLEPEKALVQTVDVFTPNVDDPYTFGQIAAANSVSDIYAMGGQPLTALSIVSFPSDRLPLKIMQAMLKGGMDKLAEAGTVVLGGHSIKDETIKFGFAVTGIIDPKRIITNNAAKPGDVLILTKPLGTGVLSFAHQLGRAPEEGLQAAIEAMTQLNRAAAEVMTISNLKAATDITGFGLLGHLSEMVKQSRVTALIEADLVPSFPGVIDCLRQGIISGAAERNREYAAAFIEKENDLPEELLYLLCDPQTSGGLLMAVPMEKVSQVLTALEERSVKGVIIGKILSPSEGRIIVRISKQKIISATEAAMTQTKAKPSRLSSACCPSGPPADLIEKTAEEKEEGVKKKEETTKIGSKATDKAGKEETQAELLSAILDLEKTASAEKFISFIEEVATAGVLSLREKELVSLALAVQARCEPCLTAHLNKALAAGLTPKEIKEALWLGVVFGGSPALMFIEALKEKLGL
;
A
#
# COMPACT_ATOMS: atom_id res chain seq x y z
N MET A 1 13.27 -40.66 -25.57
CA MET A 1 12.97 -41.72 -26.55
C MET A 1 11.64 -42.35 -26.15
N ILE A 2 10.69 -42.47 -27.06
CA ILE A 2 9.35 -43.03 -26.77
C ILE A 2 9.48 -44.55 -26.64
N ASP A 3 9.03 -45.11 -25.53
CA ASP A 3 8.93 -46.56 -25.31
C ASP A 3 7.62 -47.08 -25.91
N LEU A 4 7.68 -47.48 -27.18
CA LEU A 4 6.52 -47.95 -27.94
C LEU A 4 5.90 -49.23 -27.36
N GLU A 5 6.71 -50.10 -26.72
CA GLU A 5 6.22 -51.33 -26.11
C GLU A 5 5.39 -51.02 -24.86
N LYS A 6 5.91 -50.16 -23.99
CA LYS A 6 5.19 -49.65 -22.83
C LYS A 6 3.93 -48.90 -23.24
N ARG A 7 4.00 -48.04 -24.27
CA ARG A 7 2.84 -47.32 -24.84
C ARG A 7 1.74 -48.30 -25.23
N ARG A 8 2.05 -49.29 -26.06
CA ARG A 8 1.08 -50.33 -26.49
C ARG A 8 0.49 -51.07 -25.30
N ARG A 9 1.32 -51.56 -24.37
CA ARG A 9 0.85 -52.28 -23.17
C ARG A 9 -0.12 -51.44 -22.33
N VAL A 10 0.23 -50.18 -22.11
CA VAL A 10 -0.59 -49.25 -21.31
C VAL A 10 -1.91 -48.93 -22.02
N MET A 11 -1.86 -48.60 -23.30
CA MET A 11 -3.06 -48.27 -24.08
C MET A 11 -3.99 -49.47 -24.24
N SER A 12 -3.47 -50.68 -24.48
CA SER A 12 -4.30 -51.89 -24.55
C SER A 12 -5.08 -52.11 -23.26
N ARG A 13 -4.46 -51.88 -22.10
CA ARG A 13 -5.15 -51.95 -20.80
C ARG A 13 -6.23 -50.87 -20.67
N SER A 14 -5.94 -49.62 -21.06
CA SER A 14 -6.92 -48.54 -21.04
C SER A 14 -8.12 -48.79 -21.97
N LEU A 15 -7.86 -49.31 -23.17
CA LEU A 15 -8.90 -49.71 -24.12
C LEU A 15 -9.80 -50.81 -23.54
N GLN A 16 -9.21 -51.81 -22.89
CA GLN A 16 -9.98 -52.89 -22.23
C GLN A 16 -10.86 -52.38 -21.08
N LEU A 17 -10.40 -51.36 -20.34
CA LEU A 17 -11.16 -50.74 -19.26
C LEU A 17 -12.22 -49.74 -19.76
N GLY A 18 -12.18 -49.35 -21.05
CA GLY A 18 -13.10 -48.38 -21.64
C GLY A 18 -12.81 -46.91 -21.30
N HIS A 19 -11.70 -46.61 -20.60
CA HIS A 19 -11.32 -45.25 -20.21
C HIS A 19 -9.80 -45.05 -20.13
N CYS A 20 -9.33 -43.79 -20.14
CA CYS A 20 -7.93 -43.47 -19.85
C CYS A 20 -7.60 -43.90 -18.43
N ILE A 21 -6.46 -44.58 -18.24
CA ILE A 21 -5.99 -44.89 -16.87
C ILE A 21 -5.45 -43.64 -16.15
N CYS A 22 -5.11 -42.61 -16.91
CA CYS A 22 -4.69 -41.30 -16.41
C CYS A 22 -5.85 -40.44 -15.91
N ASN A 23 -7.02 -40.65 -16.48
CA ASN A 23 -8.22 -39.84 -16.26
C ASN A 23 -9.43 -40.71 -16.58
N PRO A 24 -10.07 -41.32 -15.57
CA PRO A 24 -11.24 -42.17 -15.76
C PRO A 24 -12.44 -41.48 -16.42
N LYS A 25 -12.45 -40.13 -16.48
CA LYS A 25 -13.50 -39.36 -17.16
C LYS A 25 -13.29 -39.23 -18.68
N GLN A 26 -12.16 -39.67 -19.21
CA GLN A 26 -11.84 -39.57 -20.64
C GLN A 26 -11.74 -40.96 -21.29
N PRO A 27 -12.07 -41.09 -22.58
CA PRO A 27 -11.85 -42.33 -23.32
C PRO A 27 -10.36 -42.55 -23.61
N CYS A 28 -10.00 -43.79 -23.98
CA CYS A 28 -8.71 -44.09 -24.59
C CYS A 28 -8.93 -44.48 -26.07
N PRO A 29 -8.20 -43.90 -27.05
CA PRO A 29 -7.24 -42.81 -26.90
C PRO A 29 -7.92 -41.49 -26.48
N CYS A 30 -7.27 -40.74 -25.58
CA CYS A 30 -7.74 -39.43 -25.14
C CYS A 30 -7.44 -38.35 -26.19
N GLU A 31 -8.03 -37.16 -26.03
CA GLU A 31 -7.82 -36.04 -26.97
C GLU A 31 -6.35 -35.64 -27.13
N ILE A 32 -5.57 -35.66 -26.05
CA ILE A 32 -4.13 -35.36 -26.10
C ILE A 32 -3.40 -36.34 -27.03
N PHE A 33 -3.71 -37.64 -26.92
CA PHE A 33 -3.09 -38.64 -27.79
C PHE A 33 -3.49 -38.44 -29.24
N LYS A 34 -4.79 -38.18 -29.51
CA LYS A 34 -5.29 -37.95 -30.87
C LYS A 34 -4.66 -36.72 -31.53
N GLN A 35 -4.46 -35.65 -30.76
CA GLN A 35 -3.96 -34.37 -31.28
C GLN A 35 -2.44 -34.33 -31.38
N LYS A 36 -1.72 -34.94 -30.44
CA LYS A 36 -0.27 -34.75 -30.28
C LYS A 36 0.56 -36.04 -30.40
N ASP A 37 -0.08 -37.20 -30.57
CA ASP A 37 0.56 -38.54 -30.52
C ASP A 37 1.42 -38.77 -29.26
N VAL A 38 0.98 -38.21 -28.13
CA VAL A 38 1.64 -38.35 -26.82
C VAL A 38 0.74 -39.09 -25.84
N CYS A 39 1.22 -40.20 -25.31
CA CYS A 39 0.56 -41.00 -24.29
C CYS A 39 1.13 -40.71 -22.89
N LEU A 40 0.54 -39.73 -22.20
CA LEU A 40 0.93 -39.37 -20.82
C LEU A 40 0.86 -40.57 -19.86
N CYS A 41 -0.08 -41.50 -20.08
CA CYS A 41 -0.21 -42.75 -19.31
C CYS A 41 1.04 -43.63 -19.39
N ALA A 42 1.74 -43.60 -20.53
CA ALA A 42 2.95 -44.36 -20.74
C ALA A 42 4.20 -43.66 -20.17
N GLY A 43 4.03 -42.49 -19.54
CA GLY A 43 5.13 -41.66 -19.02
C GLY A 43 5.81 -40.82 -20.09
N GLU A 44 5.16 -40.65 -21.25
CA GLU A 44 5.61 -39.71 -22.27
C GLU A 44 5.29 -38.28 -21.84
N LYS A 45 6.05 -37.32 -22.35
CA LYS A 45 5.91 -35.90 -22.04
C LYS A 45 5.59 -35.14 -23.31
N LEU A 46 4.77 -34.09 -23.17
CA LEU A 46 4.60 -33.12 -24.24
C LEU A 46 5.95 -32.45 -24.53
N PRO A 47 6.25 -32.10 -25.79
CA PRO A 47 7.39 -31.25 -26.10
C PRO A 47 7.27 -29.95 -25.31
N GLU A 48 8.40 -29.45 -24.79
CA GLU A 48 8.42 -28.18 -24.07
C GLU A 48 7.96 -27.06 -25.01
N ALA A 49 7.05 -26.20 -24.54
CA ALA A 49 6.68 -25.00 -25.28
C ALA A 49 7.91 -24.09 -25.39
N GLU A 50 8.23 -23.65 -26.62
CA GLU A 50 9.30 -22.66 -26.88
C GLU A 50 8.90 -21.24 -26.48
N GLU A 51 7.59 -20.98 -26.31
CA GLU A 51 7.04 -19.69 -25.95
C GLU A 51 7.09 -19.42 -24.43
N GLU A 52 7.19 -18.13 -24.09
CA GLU A 52 7.14 -17.64 -22.72
C GLU A 52 5.73 -17.82 -22.14
N ILE A 53 5.63 -18.65 -21.11
CA ILE A 53 4.34 -19.00 -20.50
C ILE A 53 3.95 -17.91 -19.50
N ARG A 54 2.83 -17.22 -19.78
CA ARG A 54 2.25 -16.19 -18.91
C ARG A 54 1.34 -16.83 -17.86
N LEU A 55 1.80 -16.92 -16.61
CA LEU A 55 1.08 -17.64 -15.56
C LEU A 55 -0.32 -17.11 -15.27
N THR A 56 -0.55 -15.80 -15.39
CA THR A 56 -1.87 -15.21 -15.11
C THR A 56 -2.93 -15.62 -16.13
N GLN A 57 -2.53 -16.07 -17.33
CA GLN A 57 -3.45 -16.59 -18.35
C GLN A 57 -3.85 -18.05 -18.10
N LEU A 58 -3.21 -18.72 -17.14
CA LEU A 58 -3.46 -20.13 -16.82
C LEU A 58 -4.48 -20.33 -15.68
N VAL A 59 -4.99 -19.25 -15.08
CA VAL A 59 -5.86 -19.29 -13.91
C VAL A 59 -7.12 -18.45 -14.10
N GLU A 60 -8.21 -18.90 -13.49
CA GLU A 60 -9.51 -18.20 -13.55
C GLU A 60 -9.54 -16.96 -12.64
N ASN A 61 -8.99 -17.09 -11.44
CA ASN A 61 -8.86 -16.00 -10.46
C ASN A 61 -7.38 -15.87 -10.12
N THR A 62 -6.87 -14.64 -9.97
CA THR A 62 -5.46 -14.37 -9.63
C THR A 62 -5.27 -14.08 -8.16
N GLY A 63 -4.17 -14.56 -7.57
CA GLY A 63 -3.76 -14.14 -6.23
C GLY A 63 -4.78 -14.50 -5.17
N CYS A 64 -4.93 -13.64 -4.17
CA CYS A 64 -5.89 -13.85 -3.09
C CYS A 64 -7.37 -13.78 -3.54
N ALA A 65 -7.67 -13.36 -4.79
CA ALA A 65 -9.02 -13.45 -5.35
C ALA A 65 -9.51 -14.90 -5.52
N SER A 66 -8.61 -15.90 -5.46
CA SER A 66 -8.97 -17.32 -5.49
C SER A 66 -9.44 -17.88 -4.14
N LYS A 67 -9.48 -17.08 -3.06
CA LYS A 67 -9.99 -17.52 -1.75
C LYS A 67 -11.51 -17.77 -1.81
N ILE A 68 -11.98 -18.72 -1.01
CA ILE A 68 -13.42 -18.90 -0.72
C ILE A 68 -13.92 -17.62 -0.04
N ASN A 69 -15.13 -17.16 -0.37
CA ASN A 69 -15.69 -15.97 0.25
C ASN A 69 -15.84 -16.15 1.78
N GLN A 70 -15.92 -15.03 2.49
CA GLN A 70 -15.92 -15.04 3.95
C GLN A 70 -17.19 -15.67 4.55
N ASP A 71 -18.35 -15.48 3.92
CA ASP A 71 -19.63 -16.06 4.37
C ASP A 71 -19.64 -17.60 4.31
N ASP A 72 -19.25 -18.19 3.17
CA ASP A 72 -19.21 -19.65 3.00
C ASP A 72 -18.20 -20.27 3.97
N LEU A 73 -17.04 -19.62 4.16
CA LEU A 73 -16.03 -20.07 5.10
C LEU A 73 -16.55 -20.04 6.54
N GLN A 74 -17.15 -18.93 6.98
CA GLN A 74 -17.72 -18.82 8.32
C GLN A 74 -18.84 -19.85 8.55
N GLN A 75 -19.69 -20.08 7.54
CA GLN A 75 -20.75 -21.08 7.61
C GLN A 75 -20.18 -22.48 7.84
N VAL A 76 -19.17 -22.89 7.07
CA VAL A 76 -18.54 -24.21 7.21
C VAL A 76 -17.84 -24.36 8.56
N LEU A 77 -17.05 -23.36 8.97
CA LEU A 77 -16.28 -23.41 10.22
C LEU A 77 -17.18 -23.40 11.46
N SER A 78 -18.34 -22.74 11.41
CA SER A 78 -19.30 -22.70 12.53
C SER A 78 -19.87 -24.08 12.89
N GLY A 79 -19.93 -25.00 11.92
CA GLY A 79 -20.41 -26.36 12.10
C GLY A 79 -19.38 -27.35 12.67
N LEU A 80 -18.12 -26.94 12.83
CA LEU A 80 -17.04 -27.80 13.33
C LEU A 80 -16.99 -27.81 14.87
N PRO A 81 -16.55 -28.94 15.48
CA PRO A 81 -16.42 -29.05 16.93
C PRO A 81 -15.37 -28.07 17.46
N GLU A 82 -15.59 -27.58 18.68
CA GLU A 82 -14.63 -26.72 19.36
C GLU A 82 -13.37 -27.48 19.78
N VAL A 83 -12.21 -26.85 19.57
CA VAL A 83 -10.94 -27.32 20.11
C VAL A 83 -10.78 -26.74 21.51
N ASN A 84 -11.05 -27.56 22.53
CA ASN A 84 -10.95 -27.19 23.94
C ASN A 84 -9.63 -27.71 24.55
N ASP A 85 -8.50 -27.17 24.08
CA ASP A 85 -7.18 -27.42 24.66
C ASP A 85 -6.67 -26.11 25.33
N PRO A 86 -6.33 -26.13 26.63
CA PRO A 86 -5.91 -24.92 27.35
C PRO A 86 -4.60 -24.31 26.83
N ARG A 87 -3.85 -25.02 25.98
CA ARG A 87 -2.65 -24.51 25.32
C ARG A 87 -2.96 -23.66 24.08
N VAL A 88 -4.17 -23.73 23.54
CA VAL A 88 -4.57 -22.89 22.41
C VAL A 88 -4.86 -21.49 22.92
N LEU A 89 -3.97 -20.53 22.60
CA LEU A 89 -4.11 -19.13 23.00
C LEU A 89 -4.97 -18.35 22.00
N VAL A 90 -4.81 -18.65 20.71
CA VAL A 90 -5.61 -18.12 19.61
C VAL A 90 -5.97 -19.30 18.70
N GLY A 91 -7.26 -19.56 18.51
CA GLY A 91 -7.76 -20.70 17.76
C GLY A 91 -8.54 -20.29 16.50
N ALA A 92 -8.91 -21.27 15.69
CA ALA A 92 -9.59 -21.04 14.40
C ALA A 92 -10.90 -20.23 14.49
N ARG A 93 -11.58 -20.23 15.65
CA ARG A 93 -12.80 -19.44 15.87
C ARG A 93 -12.56 -18.00 16.27
N ALA A 94 -11.35 -17.66 16.72
CA ALA A 94 -10.99 -16.28 17.02
C ALA A 94 -10.94 -15.42 15.74
N ALA A 95 -10.96 -16.06 14.56
CA ALA A 95 -10.88 -15.41 13.25
C ALA A 95 -9.67 -14.46 13.14
N ASP A 96 -8.58 -14.81 13.83
CA ASP A 96 -7.30 -14.10 13.78
C ASP A 96 -6.42 -14.67 12.67
N ASP A 97 -5.36 -13.95 12.31
CA ASP A 97 -4.55 -14.25 11.12
C ASP A 97 -3.78 -15.58 11.25
N ALA A 98 -3.45 -16.02 12.47
CA ALA A 98 -2.77 -17.29 12.72
C ALA A 98 -3.18 -17.99 14.02
N GLY A 99 -3.02 -19.31 14.05
CA GLY A 99 -3.22 -20.10 15.27
C GLY A 99 -2.04 -19.97 16.22
N ILE A 100 -2.29 -19.77 17.52
CA ILE A 100 -1.24 -19.67 18.55
C ILE A 100 -1.40 -20.79 19.58
N PHE A 101 -0.31 -21.54 19.77
CA PHE A 101 -0.26 -22.68 20.68
C PHE A 101 0.88 -22.54 21.69
N SER A 102 0.55 -22.47 22.97
CA SER A 102 1.50 -22.37 24.08
C SER A 102 2.34 -23.64 24.18
N LEU A 103 3.67 -23.49 24.11
CA LEU A 103 4.63 -24.56 24.44
C LEU A 103 5.01 -24.49 25.91
N GLU A 104 5.31 -23.27 26.37
CA GLU A 104 5.79 -22.92 27.70
C GLU A 104 5.25 -21.53 28.09
N PRO A 105 5.30 -21.11 29.37
CA PRO A 105 4.73 -19.83 29.81
C PRO A 105 5.25 -18.58 29.06
N GLU A 106 6.47 -18.64 28.52
CA GLU A 106 7.12 -17.51 27.83
C GLU A 106 7.34 -17.78 26.33
N LYS A 107 6.77 -18.87 25.79
CA LYS A 107 6.98 -19.28 24.41
C LYS A 107 5.78 -20.00 23.82
N ALA A 108 5.24 -19.47 22.74
CA ALA A 108 4.20 -20.10 21.94
C ALA A 108 4.64 -20.27 20.48
N LEU A 109 4.06 -21.27 19.82
CA LEU A 109 4.08 -21.43 18.37
C LEU A 109 3.03 -20.51 17.75
N VAL A 110 3.36 -19.97 16.58
CA VAL A 110 2.41 -19.33 15.67
C VAL A 110 2.39 -20.17 14.40
N GLN A 111 1.22 -20.59 13.94
CA GLN A 111 1.07 -21.42 12.75
C GLN A 111 0.07 -20.81 11.78
N THR A 112 0.49 -20.69 10.53
CA THR A 112 -0.37 -20.29 9.42
C THR A 112 -0.09 -21.14 8.18
N VAL A 113 -1.03 -21.13 7.24
CA VAL A 113 -0.86 -21.68 5.91
C VAL A 113 -1.64 -20.83 4.92
N ASP A 114 -0.97 -20.42 3.84
CA ASP A 114 -1.63 -19.68 2.77
C ASP A 114 -1.16 -20.21 1.41
N VAL A 115 -2.13 -20.44 0.52
CA VAL A 115 -1.91 -21.01 -0.82
C VAL A 115 -2.87 -20.34 -1.79
N PHE A 116 -2.34 -19.86 -2.91
CA PHE A 116 -3.15 -19.18 -3.92
C PHE A 116 -2.60 -19.40 -5.33
N THR A 117 -3.32 -18.85 -6.30
CA THR A 117 -3.05 -18.94 -7.73
C THR A 117 -2.13 -17.81 -8.21
N PRO A 118 -1.36 -17.97 -9.29
CA PRO A 118 -0.51 -16.91 -9.83
C PRO A 118 -1.23 -15.57 -10.04
N ASN A 119 -0.63 -14.49 -9.54
CA ASN A 119 -1.08 -13.11 -9.75
C ASN A 119 -0.13 -12.27 -10.61
N VAL A 120 1.00 -12.85 -11.01
CA VAL A 120 2.00 -12.27 -11.90
C VAL A 120 2.46 -13.35 -12.88
N ASP A 121 2.99 -12.93 -14.04
CA ASP A 121 3.40 -13.86 -15.09
C ASP A 121 4.75 -14.52 -14.82
N ASP A 122 5.68 -13.82 -14.16
CA ASP A 122 6.99 -14.38 -13.85
C ASP A 122 6.89 -15.41 -12.69
N PRO A 123 7.31 -16.67 -12.92
CA PRO A 123 7.20 -17.71 -11.89
C PRO A 123 8.06 -17.44 -10.65
N TYR A 124 9.23 -16.81 -10.81
CA TYR A 124 10.12 -16.53 -9.68
C TYR A 124 9.52 -15.45 -8.79
N THR A 125 9.05 -14.34 -9.37
CA THR A 125 8.33 -13.28 -8.67
C THR A 125 7.07 -13.80 -8.01
N PHE A 126 6.27 -14.65 -8.69
CA PHE A 126 5.11 -15.29 -8.04
C PHE A 126 5.53 -16.09 -6.81
N GLY A 127 6.65 -16.82 -6.89
CA GLY A 127 7.22 -17.52 -5.76
C GLY A 127 7.56 -16.60 -4.58
N GLN A 128 8.16 -15.44 -4.86
CA GLN A 128 8.47 -14.43 -3.84
C GLN A 128 7.20 -13.87 -3.20
N ILE A 129 6.18 -13.53 -3.99
CA ILE A 129 4.90 -13.00 -3.49
C ILE A 129 4.20 -14.05 -2.60
N ALA A 130 4.16 -15.32 -3.03
CA ALA A 130 3.59 -16.41 -2.25
C ALA A 130 4.27 -16.59 -0.89
N ALA A 131 5.60 -16.51 -0.85
CA ALA A 131 6.36 -16.54 0.39
C ALA A 131 6.09 -15.32 1.28
N ALA A 132 6.12 -14.10 0.71
CA ALA A 132 5.89 -12.87 1.46
C ALA A 132 4.49 -12.83 2.08
N ASN A 133 3.47 -13.28 1.34
CA ASN A 133 2.12 -13.46 1.86
C ASN A 133 2.07 -14.53 2.97
N SER A 134 2.68 -15.70 2.77
CA SER A 134 2.60 -16.81 3.74
C SER A 134 3.23 -16.48 5.11
N VAL A 135 4.21 -15.58 5.16
CA VAL A 135 4.79 -15.12 6.44
C VAL A 135 4.07 -13.91 7.04
N SER A 136 3.15 -13.28 6.28
CA SER A 136 2.48 -12.04 6.67
C SER A 136 1.62 -12.22 7.92
N ASP A 137 0.86 -13.31 8.02
CA ASP A 137 0.06 -13.60 9.23
C ASP A 137 0.94 -13.71 10.48
N ILE A 138 2.14 -14.29 10.36
CA ILE A 138 3.07 -14.37 11.50
C ILE A 138 3.48 -12.96 11.94
N TYR A 139 3.72 -12.05 10.99
CA TYR A 139 4.04 -10.66 11.27
C TYR A 139 2.86 -9.87 11.83
N ALA A 140 1.63 -10.11 11.34
CA ALA A 140 0.41 -9.49 11.83
C ALA A 140 0.18 -9.78 13.32
N MET A 141 0.49 -11.01 13.76
CA MET A 141 0.42 -11.40 15.18
C MET A 141 1.56 -10.85 16.05
N GLY A 142 2.59 -10.22 15.45
CA GLY A 142 3.82 -9.81 16.14
C GLY A 142 4.82 -10.96 16.38
N GLY A 143 4.68 -12.07 15.66
CA GLY A 143 5.54 -13.25 15.75
C GLY A 143 6.79 -13.16 14.87
N GLN A 144 7.71 -14.11 15.09
CA GLN A 144 8.89 -14.31 14.27
C GLN A 144 8.76 -15.63 13.49
N PRO A 145 8.76 -15.62 12.14
CA PRO A 145 8.73 -16.85 11.37
C PRO A 145 10.07 -17.59 11.48
N LEU A 146 10.02 -18.93 11.55
CA LEU A 146 11.21 -19.78 11.75
C LEU A 146 11.38 -20.82 10.65
N THR A 147 10.33 -21.58 10.36
CA THR A 147 10.38 -22.68 9.40
C THR A 147 9.17 -22.65 8.47
N ALA A 148 9.32 -23.24 7.28
CA ALA A 148 8.26 -23.32 6.29
C ALA A 148 8.25 -24.67 5.56
N LEU A 149 7.07 -25.07 5.10
CA LEU A 149 6.84 -26.21 4.22
C LEU A 149 6.11 -25.73 2.96
N SER A 150 6.66 -26.01 1.77
CA SER A 150 6.03 -25.60 0.52
C SER A 150 4.80 -26.46 0.21
N ILE A 151 3.73 -25.85 -0.30
CA ILE A 151 2.55 -26.55 -0.81
C ILE A 151 2.41 -26.19 -2.28
N VAL A 152 2.45 -27.21 -3.15
CA VAL A 152 2.46 -27.03 -4.61
C VAL A 152 1.36 -27.87 -5.24
N SER A 153 0.50 -27.24 -6.04
CA SER A 153 -0.35 -27.92 -7.02
C SER A 153 0.11 -27.48 -8.41
N PHE A 154 0.43 -28.43 -9.30
CA PHE A 154 1.05 -28.10 -10.58
C PHE A 154 0.67 -29.09 -11.71
N PRO A 155 0.32 -28.59 -12.91
CA PRO A 155 -0.01 -29.42 -14.08
C PRO A 155 1.27 -29.95 -14.77
N SER A 156 1.97 -30.85 -14.08
CA SER A 156 3.28 -31.40 -14.49
C SER A 156 3.30 -32.18 -15.80
N ASP A 157 2.13 -32.51 -16.36
CA ASP A 157 1.97 -33.13 -17.68
C ASP A 157 1.76 -32.13 -18.81
N ARG A 158 1.41 -30.87 -18.49
CA ARG A 158 1.14 -29.79 -19.46
C ARG A 158 2.19 -28.69 -19.43
N LEU A 159 2.79 -28.42 -18.26
CA LEU A 159 3.75 -27.33 -18.08
C LEU A 159 5.17 -27.83 -17.80
N PRO A 160 6.19 -27.13 -18.31
CA PRO A 160 7.60 -27.40 -17.99
C PRO A 160 7.89 -27.30 -16.49
N LEU A 161 8.61 -28.29 -15.93
CA LEU A 161 8.96 -28.32 -14.50
C LEU A 161 9.89 -27.15 -14.08
N LYS A 162 10.57 -26.51 -15.03
CA LYS A 162 11.38 -25.30 -14.79
C LYS A 162 10.56 -24.14 -14.19
N ILE A 163 9.27 -24.06 -14.50
CA ILE A 163 8.34 -23.08 -13.91
C ILE A 163 8.20 -23.34 -12.40
N MET A 164 7.89 -24.59 -12.04
CA MET A 164 7.78 -24.99 -10.63
C MET A 164 9.11 -24.77 -9.88
N GLN A 165 10.24 -25.06 -10.53
CA GLN A 165 11.56 -24.80 -9.96
C GLN A 165 11.79 -23.30 -9.69
N ALA A 166 11.42 -22.43 -10.64
CA ALA A 166 11.55 -20.98 -10.48
C ALA A 166 10.66 -20.44 -9.35
N MET A 167 9.41 -20.91 -9.25
CA MET A 167 8.51 -20.58 -8.13
C MET A 167 9.09 -20.97 -6.77
N LEU A 168 9.59 -22.21 -6.66
CA LEU A 168 10.22 -22.68 -5.43
C LEU A 168 11.45 -21.85 -5.10
N LYS A 169 12.30 -21.53 -6.09
CA LYS A 169 13.49 -20.69 -5.89
C LYS A 169 13.12 -19.30 -5.39
N GLY A 170 12.13 -18.65 -6.01
CA GLY A 170 11.66 -17.33 -5.59
C GLY A 170 11.13 -17.32 -4.16
N GLY A 171 10.32 -18.33 -3.81
CA GLY A 171 9.82 -18.48 -2.46
C GLY A 171 10.93 -18.74 -1.44
N MET A 172 11.89 -19.61 -1.77
CA MET A 172 13.04 -19.90 -0.90
C MET A 172 13.91 -18.66 -0.68
N ASP A 173 14.20 -17.88 -1.72
CA ASP A 173 15.01 -16.66 -1.59
C ASP A 173 14.30 -15.62 -0.69
N LYS A 174 12.97 -15.47 -0.84
CA LYS A 174 12.18 -14.57 0.01
C LYS A 174 12.05 -15.06 1.46
N LEU A 175 11.92 -16.37 1.68
CA LEU A 175 11.92 -16.94 3.03
C LEU A 175 13.29 -16.83 3.69
N ALA A 176 14.38 -16.95 2.93
CA ALA A 176 15.73 -16.70 3.43
C ALA A 176 15.89 -15.23 3.87
N GLU A 177 15.39 -14.27 3.09
CA GLU A 177 15.28 -12.86 3.51
C GLU A 177 14.47 -12.74 4.81
N ALA A 178 13.36 -13.48 4.94
CA ALA A 178 12.53 -13.58 6.14
C ALA A 178 13.19 -14.34 7.31
N GLY A 179 14.42 -14.85 7.17
CA GLY A 179 15.12 -15.61 8.21
C GLY A 179 14.45 -16.96 8.51
N THR A 180 13.67 -17.47 7.55
CA THR A 180 12.83 -18.65 7.65
C THR A 180 13.40 -19.78 6.81
N VAL A 181 13.53 -20.98 7.38
CA VAL A 181 14.14 -22.14 6.71
C VAL A 181 13.06 -23.03 6.10
N VAL A 182 13.18 -23.32 4.80
CA VAL A 182 12.32 -24.31 4.13
C VAL A 182 12.80 -25.73 4.46
N LEU A 183 11.96 -26.51 5.14
CA LEU A 183 12.30 -27.87 5.61
C LEU A 183 11.81 -28.99 4.68
N GLY A 184 11.10 -28.64 3.62
CA GLY A 184 10.50 -29.59 2.69
C GLY A 184 9.16 -29.06 2.20
N GLY A 185 8.27 -29.99 1.83
CA GLY A 185 6.93 -29.64 1.37
C GLY A 185 6.18 -30.81 0.76
N HIS A 186 5.02 -30.50 0.17
CA HIS A 186 4.19 -31.45 -0.53
C HIS A 186 3.80 -30.92 -1.91
N SER A 187 3.75 -31.82 -2.90
CA SER A 187 3.35 -31.47 -4.27
C SER A 187 2.28 -32.42 -4.78
N ILE A 188 1.28 -31.85 -5.46
CA ILE A 188 0.11 -32.55 -6.00
C ILE A 188 0.01 -32.23 -7.49
N LYS A 189 -0.26 -33.24 -8.31
CA LYS A 189 -0.63 -33.02 -9.71
C LYS A 189 -2.05 -32.46 -9.75
N ASP A 190 -2.22 -31.28 -10.33
CA ASP A 190 -3.49 -30.56 -10.45
C ASP A 190 -3.55 -29.87 -11.82
N GLU A 191 -4.73 -29.53 -12.32
CA GLU A 191 -4.87 -28.79 -13.57
C GLU A 191 -4.53 -27.30 -13.42
N THR A 192 -4.70 -26.75 -12.21
CA THR A 192 -4.46 -25.33 -11.87
C THR A 192 -3.26 -25.19 -10.95
N ILE A 193 -2.39 -24.22 -11.25
CA ILE A 193 -1.25 -23.87 -10.39
C ILE A 193 -1.77 -23.30 -9.07
N LYS A 194 -1.34 -23.88 -7.95
CA LYS A 194 -1.55 -23.32 -6.60
C LYS A 194 -0.23 -23.42 -5.84
N PHE A 195 0.18 -22.35 -5.19
CA PHE A 195 1.47 -22.29 -4.52
C PHE A 195 1.42 -21.43 -3.27
N GLY A 196 2.21 -21.82 -2.28
CA GLY A 196 2.34 -21.12 -1.02
C GLY A 196 3.07 -21.97 0.02
N PHE A 197 3.01 -21.54 1.27
CA PHE A 197 3.76 -22.16 2.36
C PHE A 197 2.89 -22.30 3.61
N ALA A 198 3.05 -23.44 4.30
CA ALA A 198 2.72 -23.53 5.72
C ALA A 198 3.91 -23.01 6.52
N VAL A 199 3.70 -22.02 7.38
CA VAL A 199 4.76 -21.34 8.13
C VAL A 199 4.57 -21.59 9.62
N THR A 200 5.67 -21.90 10.29
CA THR A 200 5.74 -21.98 11.75
C THR A 200 6.67 -20.89 12.27
N GLY A 201 6.14 -20.08 13.18
CA GLY A 201 6.85 -19.05 13.91
C GLY A 201 6.81 -19.26 15.41
N ILE A 202 7.44 -18.33 16.13
CA ILE A 202 7.41 -18.24 17.60
C ILE A 202 6.98 -16.86 18.04
N ILE A 203 6.37 -16.81 19.23
CA ILE A 203 5.97 -15.56 19.87
C ILE A 203 6.06 -15.68 21.40
N ASP A 204 6.33 -14.56 22.07
CA ASP A 204 6.11 -14.42 23.51
C ASP A 204 4.60 -14.22 23.75
N PRO A 205 3.92 -15.10 24.52
CA PRO A 205 2.49 -14.98 24.82
C PRO A 205 2.06 -13.61 25.38
N LYS A 206 2.96 -12.85 26.00
CA LYS A 206 2.67 -11.51 26.56
C LYS A 206 2.69 -10.40 25.50
N ARG A 207 3.17 -10.69 24.30
CA ARG A 207 3.36 -9.73 23.20
C ARG A 207 2.46 -10.02 22.00
N ILE A 208 1.51 -10.93 22.12
CA ILE A 208 0.54 -11.22 21.07
C ILE A 208 -0.20 -9.93 20.69
N ILE A 209 -0.24 -9.68 19.39
CA ILE A 209 -1.07 -8.67 18.75
C ILE A 209 -2.22 -9.43 18.08
N THR A 210 -3.45 -9.01 18.31
CA THR A 210 -4.66 -9.70 17.82
C THR A 210 -5.56 -8.72 17.10
N ASN A 211 -6.44 -9.19 16.23
CA ASN A 211 -7.43 -8.32 15.61
C ASN A 211 -8.59 -7.88 16.55
N ASN A 212 -8.58 -8.28 17.83
CA ASN A 212 -9.71 -8.08 18.76
C ASN A 212 -9.47 -7.05 19.89
N ALA A 213 -8.35 -6.31 19.83
CA ALA A 213 -7.93 -5.42 20.91
C ALA A 213 -7.97 -3.92 20.55
N ALA A 214 -8.66 -3.54 19.47
CA ALA A 214 -8.80 -2.15 19.05
C ALA A 214 -9.70 -1.38 20.03
N LYS A 215 -9.37 -0.11 20.31
CA LYS A 215 -10.07 0.70 21.32
C LYS A 215 -10.54 2.04 20.76
N PRO A 216 -11.66 2.60 21.29
CA PRO A 216 -12.03 3.98 21.02
C PRO A 216 -10.86 4.95 21.19
N GLY A 217 -10.64 5.79 20.19
CA GLY A 217 -9.52 6.74 20.15
C GLY A 217 -8.27 6.24 19.42
N ASP A 218 -8.17 4.94 19.12
CA ASP A 218 -7.08 4.42 18.28
C ASP A 218 -7.19 4.97 16.85
N VAL A 219 -6.05 5.31 16.26
CA VAL A 219 -5.91 5.75 14.86
C VAL A 219 -5.54 4.55 13.99
N LEU A 220 -6.17 4.45 12.82
CA LEU A 220 -5.92 3.37 11.86
C LEU A 220 -4.82 3.76 10.87
N ILE A 221 -3.74 2.99 10.86
CA ILE A 221 -2.58 3.19 9.97
C ILE A 221 -2.42 1.99 9.04
N LEU A 222 -2.34 2.24 7.74
CA LEU A 222 -2.10 1.25 6.69
C LEU A 222 -0.69 1.36 6.14
N THR A 223 0.01 0.23 5.95
CA THR A 223 1.44 0.24 5.55
C THR A 223 1.74 -0.07 4.08
N LYS A 224 0.74 -0.44 3.29
CA LYS A 224 0.88 -0.58 1.83
C LYS A 224 -0.34 -0.01 1.10
N PRO A 225 -0.18 0.53 -0.12
CA PRO A 225 -1.31 0.92 -0.95
C PRO A 225 -2.22 -0.25 -1.30
N LEU A 226 -3.47 0.05 -1.65
CA LEU A 226 -4.47 -0.92 -2.13
C LEU A 226 -4.54 -0.93 -3.67
N GLY A 227 -5.12 -2.00 -4.22
CA GLY A 227 -5.41 -2.14 -5.65
C GLY A 227 -4.67 -3.29 -6.36
N THR A 228 -4.01 -4.18 -5.62
CA THR A 228 -3.27 -5.30 -6.22
C THR A 228 -4.20 -6.26 -6.98
N GLY A 229 -5.44 -6.46 -6.51
CA GLY A 229 -6.44 -7.29 -7.17
C GLY A 229 -6.92 -6.67 -8.48
N VAL A 230 -7.25 -5.37 -8.46
CA VAL A 230 -7.61 -4.59 -9.66
C VAL A 230 -6.50 -4.67 -10.70
N LEU A 231 -5.25 -4.45 -10.31
CA LEU A 231 -4.12 -4.47 -11.24
C LEU A 231 -3.85 -5.86 -11.81
N SER A 232 -3.93 -6.91 -10.98
CA SER A 232 -3.76 -8.30 -11.44
C SER A 232 -4.85 -8.68 -12.44
N PHE A 233 -6.10 -8.28 -12.17
CA PHE A 233 -7.22 -8.52 -13.08
C PHE A 233 -7.11 -7.69 -14.37
N ALA A 234 -6.75 -6.40 -14.26
CA ALA A 234 -6.46 -5.56 -15.43
C ALA A 234 -5.36 -6.17 -16.29
N HIS A 235 -4.34 -6.78 -15.68
CA HIS A 235 -3.22 -7.43 -16.37
C HIS A 235 -3.69 -8.67 -17.14
N GLN A 236 -4.55 -9.50 -16.55
CA GLN A 236 -5.18 -10.63 -17.25
C GLN A 236 -5.98 -10.17 -18.48
N LEU A 237 -6.61 -8.99 -18.41
CA LEU A 237 -7.34 -8.39 -19.52
C LEU A 237 -6.44 -7.68 -20.56
N GLY A 238 -5.13 -7.58 -20.31
CA GLY A 238 -4.20 -6.81 -21.14
C GLY A 238 -4.43 -5.30 -21.06
N ARG A 239 -4.94 -4.81 -19.93
CA ARG A 239 -5.33 -3.40 -19.69
C ARG A 239 -4.66 -2.78 -18.45
N ALA A 240 -3.73 -3.47 -17.80
CA ALA A 240 -3.05 -2.93 -16.62
C ALA A 240 -2.16 -1.74 -16.98
N PRO A 241 -2.15 -0.68 -16.15
CA PRO A 241 -1.12 0.35 -16.23
C PRO A 241 0.22 -0.22 -15.77
N GLU A 242 1.25 -0.12 -16.60
CA GLU A 242 2.57 -0.71 -16.35
C GLU A 242 3.20 -0.22 -15.05
N GLU A 243 3.17 1.11 -14.81
CA GLU A 243 3.68 1.73 -13.59
C GLU A 243 2.99 1.19 -12.33
N GLY A 244 1.66 1.07 -12.38
CA GLY A 244 0.87 0.52 -11.28
C GLY A 244 1.19 -0.94 -11.01
N LEU A 245 1.29 -1.76 -12.07
CA LEU A 245 1.62 -3.18 -11.96
C LEU A 245 3.01 -3.38 -11.35
N GLN A 246 4.02 -2.64 -11.82
CA GLN A 246 5.37 -2.73 -11.30
C GLN A 246 5.45 -2.30 -9.82
N ALA A 247 4.80 -1.19 -9.45
CA ALA A 247 4.73 -0.74 -8.07
C ALA A 247 4.01 -1.76 -7.16
N ALA A 248 2.96 -2.41 -7.67
CA ALA A 248 2.27 -3.48 -6.96
C ALA A 248 3.17 -4.72 -6.78
N ILE A 249 3.93 -5.13 -7.79
CA ILE A 249 4.87 -6.26 -7.69
C ILE A 249 5.94 -6.00 -6.62
N GLU A 250 6.51 -4.79 -6.60
CA GLU A 250 7.48 -4.38 -5.59
C GLU A 250 6.87 -4.43 -4.18
N ALA A 251 5.67 -3.87 -4.01
CA ALA A 251 4.97 -3.91 -2.72
C ALA A 251 4.60 -5.34 -2.29
N MET A 252 4.14 -6.19 -3.21
CA MET A 252 3.75 -7.58 -2.93
C MET A 252 4.93 -8.49 -2.62
N THR A 253 6.14 -8.15 -3.08
CA THR A 253 7.37 -8.90 -2.73
C THR A 253 8.02 -8.38 -1.45
N GLN A 254 7.62 -7.23 -0.93
CA GLN A 254 8.12 -6.67 0.32
C GLN A 254 7.52 -7.37 1.55
N LEU A 255 8.39 -7.82 2.47
CA LEU A 255 7.98 -8.42 3.74
C LEU A 255 7.36 -7.38 4.69
N ASN A 256 6.33 -7.77 5.44
CA ASN A 256 5.77 -6.97 6.53
C ASN A 256 6.64 -6.93 7.80
N ARG A 257 7.86 -7.48 7.77
CA ARG A 257 8.79 -7.57 8.92
C ARG A 257 9.00 -6.22 9.61
N ALA A 258 9.42 -5.21 8.87
CA ALA A 258 9.77 -3.91 9.44
C ALA A 258 8.56 -3.24 10.12
N ALA A 259 7.37 -3.38 9.53
CA ALA A 259 6.14 -2.90 10.13
C ALA A 259 5.81 -3.66 11.43
N ALA A 260 5.95 -4.99 11.46
CA ALA A 260 5.72 -5.81 12.65
C ALA A 260 6.72 -5.56 13.78
N GLU A 261 7.97 -5.27 13.47
CA GLU A 261 8.96 -4.84 14.46
C GLU A 261 8.53 -3.53 15.13
N VAL A 262 8.02 -2.56 14.36
CA VAL A 262 7.48 -1.31 14.91
C VAL A 262 6.28 -1.58 15.81
N MET A 263 5.36 -2.47 15.41
CA MET A 263 4.22 -2.83 16.26
C MET A 263 4.68 -3.41 17.60
N THR A 264 5.65 -4.33 17.55
CA THR A 264 6.19 -5.01 18.71
C THR A 264 6.92 -4.05 19.65
N ILE A 265 7.80 -3.19 19.13
CA ILE A 265 8.57 -2.21 19.92
C ILE A 265 7.63 -1.16 20.53
N SER A 266 6.58 -0.78 19.82
CA SER A 266 5.58 0.19 20.30
C SER A 266 4.55 -0.44 21.23
N ASN A 267 4.62 -1.76 21.47
CA ASN A 267 3.68 -2.53 22.27
C ASN A 267 2.22 -2.27 21.85
N LEU A 268 1.97 -2.31 20.54
CA LEU A 268 0.62 -2.27 19.99
C LEU A 268 -0.16 -3.51 20.41
N LYS A 269 -1.49 -3.43 20.35
CA LYS A 269 -2.38 -4.51 20.77
C LYS A 269 -3.27 -5.01 19.67
N ALA A 270 -3.61 -4.16 18.70
CA ALA A 270 -4.44 -4.55 17.58
C ALA A 270 -3.81 -4.24 16.23
N ALA A 271 -3.76 -5.27 15.40
CA ALA A 271 -3.41 -5.20 14.00
C ALA A 271 -3.99 -6.42 13.26
N THR A 272 -3.99 -6.33 11.95
CA THR A 272 -4.20 -7.46 11.02
C THR A 272 -3.47 -7.11 9.73
N ASP A 273 -3.28 -8.06 8.83
CA ASP A 273 -2.87 -7.75 7.47
C ASP A 273 -4.08 -7.64 6.51
N ILE A 274 -3.91 -6.88 5.43
CA ILE A 274 -4.98 -6.73 4.43
C ILE A 274 -4.68 -7.67 3.27
N THR A 275 -5.47 -8.74 3.15
CA THR A 275 -5.33 -9.72 2.08
C THR A 275 -6.64 -9.90 1.28
N GLY A 276 -7.11 -11.14 1.10
CA GLY A 276 -8.11 -11.51 0.10
C GLY A 276 -9.52 -10.93 0.34
N PHE A 277 -9.86 -10.54 1.56
CA PHE A 277 -11.16 -9.95 1.87
C PHE A 277 -11.22 -8.43 1.66
N GLY A 278 -10.09 -7.82 1.26
CA GLY A 278 -9.98 -6.38 1.12
C GLY A 278 -10.01 -5.65 2.46
N LEU A 279 -9.79 -4.34 2.44
CA LEU A 279 -9.71 -3.53 3.65
C LEU A 279 -10.99 -3.65 4.50
N LEU A 280 -12.16 -3.53 3.88
CA LEU A 280 -13.43 -3.57 4.61
C LEU A 280 -13.73 -4.96 5.18
N GLY A 281 -13.36 -6.04 4.49
CA GLY A 281 -13.54 -7.39 4.99
C GLY A 281 -12.69 -7.64 6.25
N HIS A 282 -11.39 -7.36 6.20
CA HIS A 282 -10.50 -7.51 7.36
C HIS A 282 -10.88 -6.54 8.51
N LEU A 283 -11.22 -5.29 8.19
CA LEU A 283 -11.66 -4.33 9.21
C LEU A 283 -12.99 -4.74 9.85
N SER A 284 -13.90 -5.38 9.11
CA SER A 284 -15.19 -5.84 9.67
C SER A 284 -15.00 -6.87 10.78
N GLU A 285 -14.01 -7.76 10.62
CA GLU A 285 -13.64 -8.73 11.66
C GLU A 285 -13.04 -8.00 12.88
N MET A 286 -12.11 -7.07 12.65
CA MET A 286 -11.50 -6.28 13.72
C MET A 286 -12.53 -5.51 14.56
N VAL A 287 -13.47 -4.79 13.91
CA VAL A 287 -14.47 -4.01 14.64
C VAL A 287 -15.49 -4.88 15.37
N LYS A 288 -15.84 -6.04 14.80
CA LYS A 288 -16.76 -7.01 15.40
C LYS A 288 -16.14 -7.66 16.64
N GLN A 289 -14.90 -8.15 16.53
CA GLN A 289 -14.19 -8.80 17.63
C GLN A 289 -13.84 -7.81 18.75
N SER A 290 -13.43 -6.59 18.38
CA SER A 290 -13.11 -5.53 19.34
C SER A 290 -14.35 -4.83 19.92
N ARG A 291 -15.54 -5.06 19.35
CA ARG A 291 -16.81 -4.40 19.72
C ARG A 291 -16.74 -2.88 19.64
N VAL A 292 -16.31 -2.36 18.50
CA VAL A 292 -16.12 -0.93 18.25
C VAL A 292 -16.71 -0.49 16.91
N THR A 293 -16.77 0.82 16.69
CA THR A 293 -17.05 1.43 15.39
C THR A 293 -15.77 2.02 14.83
N ALA A 294 -15.43 1.71 13.58
CA ALA A 294 -14.35 2.38 12.85
C ALA A 294 -14.91 3.47 11.93
N LEU A 295 -14.13 4.51 11.71
CA LEU A 295 -14.33 5.52 10.67
C LEU A 295 -13.19 5.39 9.66
N ILE A 296 -13.53 5.30 8.38
CA ILE A 296 -12.59 5.32 7.25
C ILE A 296 -12.87 6.55 6.39
N GLU A 297 -11.82 7.32 6.17
CA GLU A 297 -11.78 8.43 5.22
C GLU A 297 -11.29 7.83 3.88
N ALA A 298 -12.22 7.45 3.01
CA ALA A 298 -11.95 6.62 1.83
C ALA A 298 -10.96 7.26 0.84
N ASP A 299 -10.92 8.58 0.84
CA ASP A 299 -10.13 9.42 -0.03
C ASP A 299 -8.69 9.62 0.49
N LEU A 300 -8.41 9.27 1.75
CA LEU A 300 -7.06 9.19 2.33
C LEU A 300 -6.41 7.82 2.11
N VAL A 301 -7.17 6.80 1.69
CA VAL A 301 -6.66 5.45 1.50
C VAL A 301 -5.73 5.40 0.29
N PRO A 302 -4.45 5.04 0.46
CA PRO A 302 -3.49 5.03 -0.63
C PRO A 302 -3.84 3.94 -1.65
N SER A 303 -3.79 4.26 -2.93
CA SER A 303 -3.91 3.30 -4.04
C SER A 303 -2.65 3.30 -4.91
N PHE A 304 -2.40 2.19 -5.61
CA PHE A 304 -1.35 2.15 -6.62
C PHE A 304 -1.70 3.03 -7.85
N PRO A 305 -0.69 3.52 -8.60
CA PRO A 305 -0.91 4.30 -9.81
C PRO A 305 -1.89 3.62 -10.78
N GLY A 306 -2.86 4.38 -11.29
CA GLY A 306 -3.84 3.92 -12.28
C GLY A 306 -4.95 2.99 -11.77
N VAL A 307 -4.95 2.58 -10.49
CA VAL A 307 -6.01 1.72 -9.93
C VAL A 307 -7.38 2.39 -9.99
N ILE A 308 -7.46 3.65 -9.59
CA ILE A 308 -8.71 4.42 -9.60
C ILE A 308 -9.28 4.54 -11.02
N ASP A 309 -8.43 4.73 -12.02
CA ASP A 309 -8.87 4.81 -13.42
C ASP A 309 -9.34 3.47 -13.96
N CYS A 310 -8.69 2.36 -13.56
CA CYS A 310 -9.18 1.01 -13.85
C CYS A 310 -10.59 0.79 -13.28
N LEU A 311 -10.82 1.20 -12.02
CA LEU A 311 -12.12 1.08 -11.36
C LEU A 311 -13.19 1.93 -12.04
N ARG A 312 -12.87 3.18 -12.43
CA ARG A 312 -13.77 4.04 -13.22
C ARG A 312 -14.12 3.46 -14.58
N GLN A 313 -13.24 2.64 -15.16
CA GLN A 313 -13.48 1.91 -16.39
C GLN A 313 -14.26 0.59 -16.19
N GLY A 314 -14.68 0.29 -14.96
CA GLY A 314 -15.41 -0.93 -14.62
C GLY A 314 -14.55 -2.19 -14.54
N ILE A 315 -13.22 -2.06 -14.37
CA ILE A 315 -12.34 -3.22 -14.16
C ILE A 315 -12.45 -3.65 -12.70
N ILE A 316 -13.47 -4.46 -12.42
CA ILE A 316 -13.82 -4.95 -11.09
C ILE A 316 -13.84 -6.47 -11.14
N SER A 317 -13.10 -7.13 -10.24
CA SER A 317 -13.08 -8.59 -10.17
C SER A 317 -14.33 -9.12 -9.46
N GLY A 318 -14.74 -10.35 -9.77
CA GLY A 318 -15.86 -11.00 -9.07
C GLY A 318 -15.59 -11.20 -7.56
N ALA A 319 -14.33 -11.24 -7.13
CA ALA A 319 -13.96 -11.27 -5.72
C ALA A 319 -14.24 -9.93 -5.03
N ALA A 320 -13.96 -8.79 -5.69
CA ALA A 320 -14.29 -7.47 -5.15
C ALA A 320 -15.81 -7.29 -4.97
N GLU A 321 -16.62 -7.83 -5.89
CA GLU A 321 -18.09 -7.85 -5.74
C GLU A 321 -18.54 -8.63 -4.50
N ARG A 322 -18.03 -9.85 -4.32
CA ARG A 322 -18.35 -10.67 -3.13
C ARG A 322 -17.89 -10.00 -1.83
N ASN A 323 -16.70 -9.39 -1.82
CA ASN A 323 -16.20 -8.65 -0.67
C ASN A 323 -17.10 -7.44 -0.35
N ARG A 324 -17.61 -6.75 -1.38
CA ARG A 324 -18.57 -5.64 -1.22
C ARG A 324 -19.89 -6.13 -0.63
N GLU A 325 -20.43 -7.24 -1.12
CA GLU A 325 -21.66 -7.85 -0.60
C GLU A 325 -21.52 -8.21 0.88
N TYR A 326 -20.39 -8.82 1.27
CA TYR A 326 -20.07 -9.13 2.66
C TYR A 326 -19.98 -7.87 3.52
N ALA A 327 -19.17 -6.89 3.07
CA ALA A 327 -18.94 -5.64 3.79
C ALA A 327 -20.23 -4.82 3.97
N ALA A 328 -21.21 -4.95 3.08
CA ALA A 328 -22.48 -4.22 3.12
C ALA A 328 -23.23 -4.39 4.46
N ALA A 329 -23.05 -5.52 5.16
CA ALA A 329 -23.67 -5.76 6.47
C ALA A 329 -23.08 -4.88 7.60
N PHE A 330 -21.85 -4.40 7.43
CA PHE A 330 -21.08 -3.69 8.45
C PHE A 330 -20.93 -2.20 8.17
N ILE A 331 -21.05 -1.78 6.90
CA ILE A 331 -20.79 -0.40 6.49
C ILE A 331 -22.02 0.51 6.62
N GLU A 332 -21.77 1.73 7.07
CA GLU A 332 -22.61 2.91 6.89
C GLU A 332 -21.81 3.87 6.02
N LYS A 333 -22.34 4.25 4.85
CA LYS A 333 -21.65 5.13 3.91
C LYS A 333 -22.37 6.47 3.75
N GLU A 334 -21.60 7.55 3.55
CA GLU A 334 -22.17 8.83 3.12
C GLU A 334 -22.76 8.72 1.70
N ASN A 335 -23.81 9.49 1.41
CA ASN A 335 -24.61 9.37 0.19
C ASN A 335 -23.83 9.66 -1.10
N ASP A 336 -22.75 10.44 -1.00
CA ASP A 336 -21.94 10.97 -2.09
C ASP A 336 -20.57 10.27 -2.22
N LEU A 337 -20.37 9.13 -1.53
CA LEU A 337 -19.16 8.33 -1.67
C LEU A 337 -19.01 7.80 -3.12
N PRO A 338 -17.93 8.16 -3.86
CA PRO A 338 -17.64 7.64 -5.19
C PRO A 338 -17.51 6.12 -5.17
N GLU A 339 -18.10 5.47 -6.18
CA GLU A 339 -18.17 4.01 -6.25
C GLU A 339 -16.78 3.39 -6.44
N GLU A 340 -15.88 4.04 -7.18
CA GLU A 340 -14.50 3.59 -7.35
C GLU A 340 -13.74 3.52 -6.01
N LEU A 341 -14.00 4.42 -5.07
CA LEU A 341 -13.35 4.38 -3.76
C LEU A 341 -13.90 3.23 -2.94
N LEU A 342 -15.22 3.00 -2.94
CA LEU A 342 -15.80 1.85 -2.26
C LEU A 342 -15.24 0.53 -2.78
N TYR A 343 -15.12 0.38 -4.11
CA TYR A 343 -14.53 -0.82 -4.70
C TYR A 343 -13.04 -0.97 -4.38
N LEU A 344 -12.28 0.12 -4.28
CA LEU A 344 -10.90 0.06 -3.80
C LEU A 344 -10.80 -0.56 -2.40
N LEU A 345 -11.70 -0.20 -1.48
CA LEU A 345 -11.69 -0.75 -0.12
C LEU A 345 -12.13 -2.23 -0.06
N CYS A 346 -12.84 -2.71 -1.07
CA CYS A 346 -13.29 -4.10 -1.21
C CYS A 346 -12.34 -4.96 -2.07
N ASP A 347 -11.37 -4.36 -2.75
CA ASP A 347 -10.47 -5.07 -3.65
C ASP A 347 -9.66 -6.13 -2.89
N PRO A 348 -9.64 -7.41 -3.33
CA PRO A 348 -8.80 -8.44 -2.74
C PRO A 348 -7.33 -8.06 -2.88
N GLN A 349 -6.63 -7.92 -1.76
CA GLN A 349 -5.20 -7.65 -1.76
C GLN A 349 -4.40 -8.95 -1.73
N THR A 350 -3.37 -9.06 -2.57
CA THR A 350 -2.37 -10.13 -2.46
C THR A 350 -1.15 -9.57 -1.75
N SER A 351 -0.68 -10.20 -0.66
CA SER A 351 0.46 -9.72 0.14
C SER A 351 0.38 -8.22 0.49
N GLY A 352 -0.78 -7.78 0.98
CA GLY A 352 -0.99 -6.37 1.35
C GLY A 352 -0.22 -5.96 2.61
N GLY A 353 -0.51 -4.75 3.06
CA GLY A 353 0.14 -4.15 4.23
C GLY A 353 -0.54 -4.56 5.54
N LEU A 354 0.06 -4.13 6.65
CA LEU A 354 -0.56 -4.21 7.96
C LEU A 354 -1.51 -3.03 8.14
N LEU A 355 -2.66 -3.31 8.75
CA LEU A 355 -3.58 -2.33 9.31
C LEU A 355 -3.42 -2.34 10.83
N MET A 356 -2.95 -1.23 11.39
CA MET A 356 -2.65 -1.09 12.82
C MET A 356 -3.67 -0.17 13.49
N ALA A 357 -4.19 -0.58 14.65
CA ALA A 357 -4.89 0.32 15.57
C ALA A 357 -3.89 0.88 16.59
N VAL A 358 -3.60 2.18 16.47
CA VAL A 358 -2.52 2.85 17.20
C VAL A 358 -3.12 3.88 18.18
N PRO A 359 -2.86 3.78 19.48
CA PRO A 359 -3.29 4.81 20.44
C PRO A 359 -2.80 6.19 20.02
N MET A 360 -3.67 7.20 20.12
CA MET A 360 -3.42 8.56 19.62
C MET A 360 -2.07 9.12 20.10
N GLU A 361 -1.70 8.86 21.36
CA GLU A 361 -0.45 9.31 21.96
C GLU A 361 0.82 8.67 21.38
N LYS A 362 0.69 7.55 20.65
CA LYS A 362 1.79 6.82 20.01
C LYS A 362 1.90 7.06 18.50
N VAL A 363 0.91 7.72 17.88
CA VAL A 363 0.82 7.85 16.41
C VAL A 363 2.09 8.45 15.81
N SER A 364 2.56 9.59 16.34
CA SER A 364 3.77 10.24 15.84
C SER A 364 5.00 9.34 15.97
N GLN A 365 5.15 8.65 17.11
CA GLN A 365 6.25 7.71 17.34
C GLN A 365 6.21 6.54 16.34
N VAL A 366 5.03 5.96 16.10
CA VAL A 366 4.86 4.84 15.16
C VAL A 366 5.16 5.27 13.73
N LEU A 367 4.65 6.40 13.28
CA LEU A 367 4.92 6.91 11.93
C LEU A 367 6.40 7.19 11.71
N THR A 368 7.08 7.85 12.66
CA THR A 368 8.53 8.06 12.60
C THR A 368 9.29 6.73 12.57
N ALA A 369 8.92 5.77 13.40
CA ALA A 369 9.60 4.46 13.45
C ALA A 369 9.39 3.63 12.16
N LEU A 370 8.25 3.79 11.48
CA LEU A 370 8.00 3.21 10.16
C LEU A 370 8.88 3.89 9.10
N GLU A 371 8.92 5.22 9.08
CA GLU A 371 9.71 6.00 8.13
C GLU A 371 11.22 5.70 8.25
N GLU A 372 11.74 5.63 9.47
CA GLU A 372 13.14 5.23 9.75
C GLU A 372 13.50 3.85 9.19
N ARG A 373 12.50 2.97 9.02
CA ARG A 373 12.63 1.63 8.44
C ARG A 373 12.22 1.57 6.97
N SER A 374 12.05 2.72 6.32
CA SER A 374 11.61 2.83 4.93
C SER A 374 10.25 2.16 4.67
N VAL A 375 9.36 2.17 5.66
CA VAL A 375 7.97 1.74 5.53
C VAL A 375 7.08 2.98 5.55
N LYS A 376 6.23 3.13 4.54
CA LYS A 376 5.26 4.23 4.51
C LYS A 376 4.04 3.85 5.35
N GLY A 377 3.73 4.62 6.39
CA GLY A 377 2.47 4.52 7.13
C GLY A 377 1.50 5.63 6.72
N VAL A 378 0.27 5.29 6.38
CA VAL A 378 -0.78 6.28 6.04
C VAL A 378 -1.93 6.15 7.03
N ILE A 379 -2.30 7.27 7.65
CA ILE A 379 -3.51 7.35 8.49
C ILE A 379 -4.72 7.34 7.56
N ILE A 380 -5.60 6.36 7.75
CA ILE A 380 -6.80 6.18 6.89
C ILE A 380 -8.11 6.34 7.67
N GLY A 381 -8.04 6.52 8.98
CA GLY A 381 -9.22 6.48 9.82
C GLY A 381 -8.91 6.39 11.31
N LYS A 382 -9.95 6.09 12.09
CA LYS A 382 -9.86 5.93 13.55
C LYS A 382 -10.99 5.08 14.11
N ILE A 383 -10.82 4.57 15.32
CA ILE A 383 -11.85 3.91 16.10
C ILE A 383 -12.60 4.96 16.93
N LEU A 384 -13.94 4.97 16.84
CA LEU A 384 -14.80 6.00 17.42
C LEU A 384 -15.33 5.63 18.80
N SER A 385 -16.17 4.60 18.87
CA SER A 385 -16.96 4.28 20.05
C SER A 385 -17.19 2.77 20.16
N PRO A 386 -17.54 2.24 21.34
CA PRO A 386 -18.02 0.87 21.47
C PRO A 386 -19.29 0.64 20.64
N SER A 387 -19.40 -0.51 19.98
CA SER A 387 -20.59 -0.93 19.21
C SER A 387 -20.60 -2.45 18.99
N GLU A 388 -21.58 -2.98 18.25
CA GLU A 388 -21.60 -4.39 17.83
C GLU A 388 -20.71 -4.69 16.61
N GLY A 389 -19.93 -3.71 16.12
CA GLY A 389 -19.08 -3.85 14.94
C GLY A 389 -19.67 -3.11 13.75
N ARG A 390 -19.25 -1.86 13.54
CA ARG A 390 -19.69 -1.01 12.43
C ARG A 390 -18.52 -0.27 11.80
N ILE A 391 -18.62 0.03 10.51
CA ILE A 391 -17.64 0.82 9.78
C ILE A 391 -18.36 1.99 9.12
N ILE A 392 -17.99 3.22 9.46
CA ILE A 392 -18.46 4.42 8.78
C ILE A 392 -17.46 4.73 7.68
N VAL A 393 -17.93 4.86 6.44
CA VAL A 393 -17.10 5.21 5.28
C VAL A 393 -17.56 6.54 4.72
N ARG A 394 -16.64 7.49 4.61
CA ARG A 394 -16.94 8.83 4.06
C ARG A 394 -15.76 9.42 3.30
N ILE A 395 -16.01 10.58 2.71
CA ILE A 395 -14.97 11.46 2.18
C ILE A 395 -14.53 12.41 3.28
N SER A 396 -13.22 12.67 3.36
CA SER A 396 -12.68 13.61 4.32
C SER A 396 -13.29 15.00 4.11
N LYS A 397 -13.67 15.66 5.22
CA LYS A 397 -14.27 17.00 5.17
C LYS A 397 -13.28 18.09 4.74
N GLN A 398 -12.01 17.74 4.64
CA GLN A 398 -11.05 18.52 3.87
C GLN A 398 -11.22 18.16 2.41
N LYS A 399 -11.68 19.11 1.61
CA LYS A 399 -11.60 19.01 0.15
C LYS A 399 -10.21 18.50 -0.24
N ILE A 400 -10.16 17.30 -0.81
CA ILE A 400 -9.09 16.94 -1.72
C ILE A 400 -9.14 17.97 -2.86
N ILE A 401 -8.27 18.96 -2.76
CA ILE A 401 -7.81 19.71 -3.92
C ILE A 401 -6.87 18.74 -4.62
N SER A 402 -7.37 18.00 -5.61
CA SER A 402 -6.48 17.30 -6.53
C SER A 402 -5.72 18.38 -7.31
N ALA A 403 -4.42 18.47 -7.03
CA ALA A 403 -3.49 19.29 -7.77
C ALA A 403 -3.26 18.66 -9.14
N THR A 404 -4.24 18.74 -10.06
CA THR A 404 -3.99 18.56 -11.51
C THR A 404 -5.10 19.05 -12.46
N GLU A 405 -6.33 19.37 -12.02
CA GLU A 405 -7.42 19.70 -12.97
C GLU A 405 -8.13 21.05 -12.78
N ALA A 406 -7.77 21.88 -11.80
CA ALA A 406 -8.39 23.21 -11.61
C ALA A 406 -7.64 24.38 -12.28
N ALA A 407 -6.68 24.11 -13.17
CA ALA A 407 -5.95 25.14 -13.93
C ALA A 407 -6.32 25.18 -15.42
N MET A 408 -7.50 24.71 -15.81
CA MET A 408 -8.07 24.98 -17.12
C MET A 408 -9.59 25.04 -17.00
N THR A 409 -10.14 26.21 -16.65
CA THR A 409 -11.30 26.82 -17.33
C THR A 409 -11.84 28.04 -16.56
N GLN A 410 -12.23 29.04 -17.35
CA GLN A 410 -13.07 30.20 -17.00
C GLN A 410 -12.39 31.46 -16.44
N THR A 411 -11.59 32.09 -17.31
CA THR A 411 -11.69 33.56 -17.46
C THR A 411 -13.05 33.93 -18.05
N LYS A 412 -13.86 34.72 -17.32
CA LYS A 412 -14.59 35.94 -17.77
C LYS A 412 -15.81 36.24 -16.87
N ALA A 413 -15.72 37.25 -16.01
CA ALA A 413 -16.84 38.17 -15.72
C ALA A 413 -16.33 39.46 -15.04
N LYS A 414 -16.80 40.61 -15.54
CA LYS A 414 -16.51 41.99 -15.09
C LYS A 414 -17.06 42.30 -13.69
N PRO A 415 -16.50 43.30 -12.97
CA PRO A 415 -16.97 43.67 -11.64
C PRO A 415 -18.17 44.63 -11.69
N SER A 416 -19.16 44.40 -10.83
CA SER A 416 -20.24 45.36 -10.53
C SER A 416 -20.07 45.96 -9.15
N ARG A 417 -20.18 47.29 -9.10
CA ARG A 417 -20.14 48.18 -7.94
C ARG A 417 -21.14 47.78 -6.85
N LEU A 418 -20.78 48.00 -5.59
CA LEU A 418 -21.69 48.55 -4.59
C LEU A 418 -20.93 49.27 -3.47
N SER A 419 -21.56 50.36 -3.05
CA SER A 419 -21.11 51.48 -2.24
C SER A 419 -21.27 51.26 -0.74
N SER A 420 -20.40 51.88 0.07
CA SER A 420 -20.74 52.31 1.42
C SER A 420 -20.12 53.68 1.70
N ALA A 421 -20.97 54.62 2.13
CA ALA A 421 -20.67 56.03 2.33
C ALA A 421 -20.10 56.36 3.72
N CYS A 422 -19.32 57.45 3.78
CA CYS A 422 -19.30 58.57 4.75
C CYS A 422 -19.28 58.28 6.28
N CYS A 423 -18.46 58.89 7.14
CA CYS A 423 -17.87 60.25 7.25
C CYS A 423 -16.89 60.28 8.48
N PRO A 424 -16.32 61.43 8.94
CA PRO A 424 -15.49 62.48 8.30
C PRO A 424 -14.15 62.69 9.10
N SER A 425 -13.07 63.28 8.58
CA SER A 425 -12.90 64.74 8.48
C SER A 425 -11.45 65.08 8.05
N GLY A 426 -11.30 66.07 7.16
CA GLY A 426 -10.03 66.68 6.77
C GLY A 426 -10.29 67.87 5.83
N PRO A 427 -9.82 69.11 6.15
CA PRO A 427 -10.21 70.33 5.44
C PRO A 427 -9.37 70.62 4.17
N PRO A 428 -9.78 71.60 3.34
CA PRO A 428 -9.69 71.51 1.88
C PRO A 428 -8.71 72.53 1.24
N ALA A 429 -8.82 72.59 -0.10
CA ALA A 429 -8.35 73.60 -1.08
C ALA A 429 -7.21 73.07 -1.97
N ASP A 430 -7.21 73.16 -3.29
CA ASP A 430 -8.09 73.86 -4.24
C ASP A 430 -7.72 73.39 -5.68
N LEU A 431 -8.72 73.39 -6.59
CA LEU A 431 -8.72 73.89 -7.99
C LEU A 431 -7.61 73.38 -8.96
N ILE A 432 -7.80 73.11 -10.27
CA ILE A 432 -8.84 73.39 -11.26
C ILE A 432 -8.44 72.61 -12.55
N GLU A 433 -9.45 72.13 -13.29
CA GLU A 433 -9.55 71.99 -14.77
C GLU A 433 -8.58 71.10 -15.59
N LYS A 434 -9.13 70.12 -16.33
CA LYS A 434 -9.45 70.12 -17.80
C LYS A 434 -8.20 69.97 -18.67
N THR A 435 -8.15 69.24 -19.77
CA THR A 435 -9.09 68.46 -20.61
C THR A 435 -8.22 67.79 -21.67
N ALA A 436 -8.65 66.62 -22.16
CA ALA A 436 -8.64 66.18 -23.56
C ALA A 436 -7.27 66.15 -24.30
N GLU A 437 -7.01 65.38 -25.35
CA GLU A 437 -7.81 64.71 -26.37
C GLU A 437 -6.81 63.76 -27.09
N GLU A 438 -7.18 62.51 -27.33
CA GLU A 438 -7.42 61.95 -28.69
C GLU A 438 -6.15 61.53 -29.47
N LYS A 439 -6.03 60.21 -29.74
CA LYS A 439 -6.14 59.55 -31.07
C LYS A 439 -4.80 59.58 -31.84
N GLU A 440 -4.39 58.61 -32.65
CA GLU A 440 -5.03 57.45 -33.25
C GLU A 440 -3.93 56.50 -33.76
N GLU A 441 -4.30 55.23 -33.80
CA GLU A 441 -3.95 54.14 -34.72
C GLU A 441 -2.69 54.15 -35.61
N GLY A 442 -2.07 52.97 -35.70
CA GLY A 442 -1.17 52.62 -36.80
C GLY A 442 -0.53 51.24 -36.65
N VAL A 443 -1.27 50.19 -37.02
CA VAL A 443 -0.75 48.81 -37.12
C VAL A 443 0.10 48.65 -38.39
N LYS A 444 1.31 48.10 -38.27
CA LYS A 444 1.95 47.26 -39.31
C LYS A 444 3.06 46.37 -38.73
N LYS A 445 2.97 45.08 -39.05
CA LYS A 445 3.92 44.00 -38.73
C LYS A 445 5.33 44.27 -39.27
N LYS A 446 6.35 43.85 -38.51
CA LYS A 446 7.57 43.20 -39.03
C LYS A 446 8.24 42.41 -37.91
N GLU A 447 8.63 41.19 -38.24
CA GLU A 447 9.52 40.33 -37.46
C GLU A 447 10.90 40.97 -37.36
N GLU A 448 11.50 40.95 -36.16
CA GLU A 448 12.93 40.68 -35.98
C GLU A 448 13.28 40.59 -34.48
N THR A 449 13.84 39.44 -34.13
CA THR A 449 14.90 39.21 -33.14
C THR A 449 15.20 40.29 -32.08
N THR A 450 14.89 39.97 -30.82
CA THR A 450 15.54 40.57 -29.64
C THR A 450 15.63 39.51 -28.55
N LYS A 451 16.85 39.03 -28.26
CA LYS A 451 17.62 39.38 -27.04
C LYS A 451 16.74 39.43 -25.79
N ILE A 452 16.79 38.33 -25.03
CA ILE A 452 16.23 38.20 -23.70
C ILE A 452 17.02 39.14 -22.77
N GLY A 453 16.43 40.29 -22.49
CA GLY A 453 16.76 41.15 -21.37
C GLY A 453 15.72 40.95 -20.28
N SER A 454 16.21 40.60 -19.10
CA SER A 454 15.50 40.46 -17.83
C SER A 454 14.42 41.52 -17.58
N LYS A 455 13.19 41.07 -17.27
CA LYS A 455 12.31 41.77 -16.34
C LYS A 455 11.48 40.75 -15.56
N ALA A 456 11.69 40.78 -14.25
CA ALA A 456 10.93 40.09 -13.23
C ALA A 456 9.45 40.46 -13.29
N THR A 457 8.59 39.47 -13.04
CA THR A 457 7.28 39.67 -12.41
C THR A 457 7.02 38.51 -11.46
N ASP A 458 6.85 38.88 -10.20
CA ASP A 458 6.48 38.06 -9.06
C ASP A 458 5.25 37.18 -9.32
N LYS A 459 5.32 35.92 -8.89
CA LYS A 459 4.18 35.14 -8.38
C LYS A 459 4.70 34.13 -7.36
N ALA A 460 4.69 34.55 -6.09
CA ALA A 460 4.84 33.66 -4.95
C ALA A 460 3.59 32.76 -4.85
N GLY A 461 3.73 31.47 -5.18
CA GLY A 461 2.79 30.43 -4.80
C GLY A 461 3.14 29.95 -3.39
N LYS A 462 2.17 29.99 -2.48
CA LYS A 462 2.30 29.38 -1.15
C LYS A 462 2.26 27.86 -1.31
N GLU A 463 3.33 27.18 -0.92
CA GLU A 463 3.33 25.73 -0.70
C GLU A 463 2.63 25.46 0.64
N GLU A 464 1.55 24.68 0.61
CA GLU A 464 0.91 24.17 1.83
C GLU A 464 1.76 23.03 2.42
N THR A 465 2.05 23.11 3.72
CA THR A 465 2.91 22.16 4.43
C THR A 465 2.09 21.03 5.06
N GLN A 466 2.69 19.85 5.24
CA GLN A 466 2.08 18.69 5.90
C GLN A 466 1.56 19.00 7.33
N ALA A 467 2.04 20.08 7.94
CA ALA A 467 1.54 20.65 9.19
C ALA A 467 0.16 21.32 9.05
N GLU A 468 -0.14 21.93 7.90
CA GLU A 468 -1.45 22.52 7.61
C GLU A 468 -2.51 21.45 7.38
N LEU A 469 -2.15 20.31 6.76
CA LEU A 469 -3.02 19.13 6.64
C LEU A 469 -3.34 18.53 8.03
N LEU A 470 -2.35 18.46 8.93
CA LEU A 470 -2.55 18.01 10.31
C LEU A 470 -3.45 18.99 11.09
N SER A 471 -3.30 20.30 10.86
CA SER A 471 -4.14 21.33 11.47
C SER A 471 -5.58 21.29 10.97
N ALA A 472 -5.80 20.99 9.68
CA ALA A 472 -7.12 20.92 9.09
C ALA A 472 -7.89 19.67 9.56
N ILE A 473 -7.21 18.57 9.91
CA ILE A 473 -7.83 17.34 10.45
C ILE A 473 -8.26 17.54 11.91
N LEU A 474 -7.71 18.55 12.60
CA LEU A 474 -7.84 18.77 14.02
C LEU A 474 -8.80 19.90 14.43
N ASP A 475 -9.79 20.27 13.61
CA ASP A 475 -10.92 21.09 14.08
C ASP A 475 -12.00 20.19 14.71
N LEU A 476 -12.26 20.08 16.02
CA LEU A 476 -11.79 20.71 17.24
C LEU A 476 -12.12 19.73 18.38
N GLU A 477 -11.10 19.17 19.03
CA GLU A 477 -11.07 19.23 20.50
C GLU A 477 -9.73 19.86 20.84
N LYS A 478 -9.78 21.08 21.37
CA LYS A 478 -8.60 21.77 21.92
C LYS A 478 -8.04 20.92 23.05
N THR A 479 -7.16 19.99 22.70
CA THR A 479 -6.37 19.27 23.69
C THR A 479 -5.17 20.14 24.00
N ALA A 480 -4.94 20.37 25.29
CA ALA A 480 -3.81 21.16 25.80
C ALA A 480 -2.43 20.64 25.35
N SER A 481 -2.35 19.50 24.66
CA SER A 481 -1.11 18.90 24.14
C SER A 481 -0.70 19.46 22.77
N ALA A 482 -1.64 19.69 21.86
CA ALA A 482 -1.36 20.27 20.54
C ALA A 482 -0.92 21.73 20.66
N GLU A 483 -1.60 22.50 21.52
CA GLU A 483 -1.21 23.89 21.85
C GLU A 483 0.20 23.94 22.46
N LYS A 484 0.56 22.97 23.32
CA LYS A 484 1.90 22.88 23.91
C LYS A 484 2.98 22.54 22.88
N PHE A 485 2.69 21.68 21.91
CA PHE A 485 3.67 21.34 20.89
C PHE A 485 3.90 22.47 19.89
N ILE A 486 2.83 23.16 19.47
CA ILE A 486 2.95 24.37 18.65
C ILE A 486 3.71 25.45 19.41
N SER A 487 3.36 25.67 20.69
CA SER A 487 4.11 26.59 21.57
C SER A 487 5.57 26.20 21.73
N PHE A 488 5.90 24.89 21.77
CA PHE A 488 7.27 24.42 21.83
C PHE A 488 8.04 24.73 20.54
N ILE A 489 7.44 24.49 19.37
CA ILE A 489 8.08 24.82 18.08
C ILE A 489 8.31 26.33 17.98
N GLU A 490 7.34 27.15 18.37
CA GLU A 490 7.48 28.61 18.40
C GLU A 490 8.59 29.05 19.35
N GLU A 491 8.62 28.51 20.57
CA GLU A 491 9.65 28.81 21.57
C GLU A 491 11.05 28.43 21.06
N VAL A 492 11.20 27.24 20.47
CA VAL A 492 12.47 26.77 19.89
C VAL A 492 12.87 27.60 18.65
N ALA A 493 11.91 28.08 17.86
CA ALA A 493 12.18 28.90 16.68
C ALA A 493 12.54 30.37 17.03
N THR A 494 12.11 30.88 18.18
CA THR A 494 12.47 32.24 18.63
C THR A 494 13.91 32.35 19.12
N ALA A 495 14.54 33.52 19.01
CA ALA A 495 15.90 33.71 19.50
C ALA A 495 15.99 33.50 21.02
N GLY A 496 17.01 32.77 21.48
CA GLY A 496 17.22 32.45 22.90
C GLY A 496 18.71 32.42 23.24
N VAL A 497 19.19 31.37 23.92
CA VAL A 497 20.64 31.17 24.16
C VAL A 497 21.42 31.10 22.84
N LEU A 498 20.85 30.41 21.85
CA LEU A 498 21.29 30.52 20.47
C LEU A 498 20.55 31.66 19.79
N SER A 499 21.31 32.54 19.16
CA SER A 499 20.78 33.57 18.27
C SER A 499 20.05 32.96 17.09
N LEU A 500 19.15 33.73 16.48
CA LEU A 500 18.45 33.30 15.26
C LEU A 500 19.46 32.88 14.17
N ARG A 501 20.61 33.56 14.09
CA ARG A 501 21.66 33.22 13.13
C ARG A 501 22.24 31.83 13.35
N GLU A 502 22.57 31.50 14.59
CA GLU A 502 23.13 30.20 14.95
C GLU A 502 22.12 29.08 14.73
N LYS A 503 20.84 29.32 15.06
CA LYS A 503 19.77 28.36 14.81
C LYS A 503 19.61 28.06 13.32
N GLU A 504 19.64 29.08 12.46
CA GLU A 504 19.53 28.87 11.02
C GLU A 504 20.75 28.16 10.40
N LEU A 505 21.97 28.34 10.92
CA LEU A 505 23.13 27.54 10.50
C LEU A 505 22.94 26.05 10.78
N VAL A 506 22.46 25.74 11.99
CA VAL A 506 22.17 24.36 12.39
C VAL A 506 21.05 23.79 11.52
N SER A 507 19.97 24.55 11.32
CA SER A 507 18.85 24.14 10.47
C SER A 507 19.26 23.90 9.01
N LEU A 508 20.16 24.71 8.45
CA LEU A 508 20.70 24.47 7.10
C LEU A 508 21.48 23.15 7.00
N ALA A 509 22.37 22.88 7.96
CA ALA A 509 23.12 21.63 7.99
C ALA A 509 22.19 20.41 8.17
N LEU A 510 21.18 20.52 9.03
CA LEU A 510 20.18 19.48 9.25
C LEU A 510 19.28 19.27 8.02
N ALA A 511 18.90 20.34 7.31
CA ALA A 511 18.11 20.24 6.09
C ALA A 511 18.85 19.50 4.98
N VAL A 512 20.18 19.70 4.87
CA VAL A 512 21.05 18.95 3.96
C VAL A 512 21.16 17.48 4.37
N GLN A 513 21.32 17.20 5.67
CA GLN A 513 21.40 15.83 6.16
C GLN A 513 20.08 15.06 5.92
N ALA A 514 18.96 15.73 6.14
CA ALA A 514 17.61 15.22 5.89
C ALA A 514 17.26 15.15 4.39
N ARG A 515 18.07 15.76 3.51
CA ARG A 515 17.82 15.88 2.06
C ARG A 515 16.42 16.44 1.76
N CYS A 516 15.98 17.40 2.58
CA CYS A 516 14.67 18.03 2.48
C CYS A 516 14.79 19.37 1.75
N GLU A 517 14.43 19.41 0.47
CA GLU A 517 14.48 20.62 -0.35
C GLU A 517 13.58 21.76 0.19
N PRO A 518 12.33 21.51 0.63
CA PRO A 518 11.49 22.56 1.21
C PRO A 518 12.09 23.15 2.49
N CYS A 519 12.64 22.28 3.36
CA CYS A 519 13.29 22.70 4.60
C CYS A 519 14.54 23.55 4.29
N LEU A 520 15.37 23.10 3.36
CA LEU A 520 16.57 23.82 2.93
C LEU A 520 16.21 25.20 2.36
N THR A 521 15.16 25.27 1.54
CA THR A 521 14.69 26.54 0.96
C THR A 521 14.14 27.48 2.03
N ALA A 522 13.29 26.99 2.93
CA ALA A 522 12.71 27.79 4.00
C ALA A 522 13.78 28.35 4.95
N HIS A 523 14.74 27.53 5.35
CA HIS A 523 15.83 27.92 6.25
C HIS A 523 16.89 28.76 5.55
N LEU A 524 17.11 28.59 4.24
CA LEU A 524 17.96 29.50 3.47
C LEU A 524 17.39 30.91 3.44
N ASN A 525 16.09 31.05 3.22
CA ASN A 525 15.42 32.35 3.25
C ASN A 525 15.50 33.00 4.64
N LYS A 526 15.30 32.22 5.71
CA LYS A 526 15.44 32.72 7.09
C LYS A 526 16.89 33.07 7.44
N ALA A 527 17.86 32.29 6.98
CA ALA A 527 19.28 32.59 7.17
C ALA A 527 19.67 33.92 6.51
N LEU A 528 19.23 34.15 5.27
CA LEU A 528 19.44 35.41 4.57
C LEU A 528 18.74 36.58 5.29
N ALA A 529 17.51 36.39 5.77
CA ALA A 529 16.79 37.41 6.55
C ALA A 529 17.45 37.71 7.91
N ALA A 530 18.10 36.72 8.52
CA ALA A 530 18.92 36.87 9.73
C ALA A 530 20.32 37.46 9.44
N GLY A 531 20.60 37.84 8.19
CA GLY A 531 21.80 38.52 7.73
C GLY A 531 23.02 37.63 7.57
N LEU A 532 22.85 36.31 7.42
CA LEU A 532 23.98 35.40 7.22
C LEU A 532 24.67 35.68 5.88
N THR A 533 25.99 35.64 5.92
CA THR A 533 26.81 35.81 4.73
C THR A 533 26.77 34.53 3.87
N PRO A 534 26.96 34.65 2.55
CA PRO A 534 27.06 33.48 1.67
C PRO A 534 28.16 32.48 2.10
N LYS A 535 29.23 32.96 2.74
CA LYS A 535 30.31 32.10 3.25
C LYS A 535 29.83 31.24 4.43
N GLU A 536 29.12 31.84 5.39
CA GLU A 536 28.56 31.12 6.54
C GLU A 536 27.53 30.07 6.10
N ILE A 537 26.65 30.45 5.16
CA ILE A 537 25.65 29.53 4.58
C ILE A 537 26.37 28.36 3.91
N LYS A 538 27.32 28.64 3.02
CA LYS A 538 28.07 27.62 2.29
C LYS A 538 28.79 26.66 3.25
N GLU A 539 29.40 27.17 4.31
CA GLU A 539 30.07 26.35 5.32
C GLU A 539 29.10 25.43 6.07
N ALA A 540 27.91 25.92 6.44
CA ALA A 540 26.87 25.08 7.04
C ALA A 540 26.36 23.97 6.10
N LEU A 541 26.20 24.27 4.80
CA LEU A 541 25.81 23.26 3.81
C LEU A 541 26.89 22.20 3.63
N TRP A 542 28.16 22.59 3.55
CA TRP A 542 29.27 21.64 3.47
C TRP A 542 29.40 20.81 4.74
N LEU A 543 29.12 21.39 5.91
CA LEU A 543 29.06 20.63 7.16
C LEU A 543 27.99 19.53 7.06
N GLY A 544 26.80 19.85 6.55
CA GLY A 544 25.76 18.87 6.25
C GLY A 544 26.23 17.78 5.29
N VAL A 545 26.97 18.14 4.23
CA VAL A 545 27.54 17.18 3.26
C VAL A 545 28.61 16.27 3.91
N VAL A 546 29.46 16.80 4.79
CA VAL A 546 30.49 16.01 5.48
C VAL A 546 29.87 14.88 6.30
N PHE A 547 28.76 15.16 7.00
CA PHE A 547 28.03 14.13 7.76
C PHE A 547 27.15 13.24 6.88
N GLY A 548 26.64 13.76 5.75
CA GLY A 548 25.72 13.05 4.86
C GLY A 548 26.38 12.27 3.73
N GLY A 549 27.69 12.43 3.48
CA GLY A 549 28.44 11.73 2.45
C GLY A 549 28.01 12.06 1.01
N SER A 550 28.33 11.16 0.07
CA SER A 550 28.03 11.35 -1.36
C SER A 550 26.55 11.58 -1.68
N PRO A 551 25.55 11.00 -0.98
CA PRO A 551 24.14 11.33 -1.23
C PRO A 551 23.79 12.79 -0.91
N ALA A 552 24.33 13.35 0.18
CA ALA A 552 24.11 14.75 0.53
C ALA A 552 24.82 15.71 -0.46
N LEU A 553 26.00 15.31 -0.97
CA LEU A 553 26.68 16.04 -2.04
C LEU A 553 25.83 16.09 -3.32
N MET A 554 25.26 14.96 -3.74
CA MET A 554 24.40 14.92 -4.93
C MET A 554 23.12 15.76 -4.75
N PHE A 555 22.54 15.74 -3.55
CA PHE A 555 21.40 16.59 -3.21
C PHE A 555 21.73 18.09 -3.32
N ILE A 556 22.88 18.53 -2.81
CA ILE A 556 23.32 19.94 -2.94
C ILE A 556 23.64 20.29 -4.40
N GLU A 557 24.34 19.41 -5.14
CA GLU A 557 24.68 19.67 -6.56
C GLU A 557 23.42 19.75 -7.44
N ALA A 558 22.39 18.94 -7.18
CA ALA A 558 21.12 19.00 -7.89
C ALA A 558 20.37 20.33 -7.68
N LEU A 559 20.62 21.01 -6.56
CA LEU A 559 19.94 22.26 -6.18
C LEU A 559 20.82 23.50 -6.35
N LYS A 560 22.06 23.35 -6.79
CA LYS A 560 23.06 24.42 -6.83
C LYS A 560 22.63 25.64 -7.65
N GLU A 561 22.04 25.41 -8.82
CA GLU A 561 21.49 26.47 -9.66
C GLU A 561 20.26 27.16 -9.02
N LYS A 562 19.42 26.38 -8.35
CA LYS A 562 18.19 26.87 -7.69
C LYS A 562 18.50 27.68 -6.42
N LEU A 563 19.57 27.32 -5.70
CA LEU A 563 19.98 27.93 -4.44
C LEU A 563 21.02 29.07 -4.63
N GLY A 564 21.53 29.27 -5.86
CA GLY A 564 22.50 30.32 -6.17
C GLY A 564 23.88 30.11 -5.52
N LEU A 565 24.32 28.84 -5.41
CA LEU A 565 25.53 28.40 -4.67
C LEU A 565 26.77 28.13 -5.53
#